data_AF-A0A9P4M697-F1
#
_entry.id   AF-A0A9P4M697-F1
#
_cell.length_a   1.000
_cell.length_b   1.000
_cell.length_c   1.000
_cell.angle_alpha   90.00
_cell.angle_beta   90.00
_cell.angle_gamma   90.00
#
_symmetry.space_group_name_H-M   'P 1'
#
loop_
_entity.id
_entity.type
_entity.pdbx_description
1 polymer ?
#
loop_
_entity_poly.entity_id
_entity_poly.type
_entity_poly.pdbx_seq_one_letter_code
_entity_poly.pdbx_strand_id
1 'polypeptide(L)'
;MDAWVNRSASVRRKEVEDRKGYITRPMNSFMLYRSAYAERTKQWGLHNNHQVVSSMAGESWPLEPPEVRDHYNELAKLERANHQAAHPDYKFSPSKTSTSRKR
;
A
#
# COMPACT_ATOMS: atom_id res chain seq x y z
N MET A 1 -4.58 9.18 -3.60
CA MET A 1 -4.64 7.84 -2.94
C MET A 1 -6.05 7.29 -2.95
N ASP A 2 -7.08 8.12 -2.83
CA ASP A 2 -8.49 7.73 -3.03
C ASP A 2 -8.74 7.00 -4.34
N ALA A 3 -8.08 7.42 -5.42
CA ALA A 3 -8.17 6.75 -6.73
C ALA A 3 -7.65 5.30 -6.69
N TRP A 4 -6.71 4.96 -5.81
CA TRP A 4 -6.21 3.59 -5.63
C TRP A 4 -7.22 2.73 -4.86
N VAL A 5 -7.78 3.30 -3.78
CA VAL A 5 -8.71 2.61 -2.88
C VAL A 5 -10.07 2.39 -3.55
N ASN A 6 -10.51 3.33 -4.38
CA ASN A 6 -11.79 3.28 -5.10
C ASN A 6 -11.71 2.63 -6.49
N ARG A 7 -10.63 1.92 -6.82
CA ARG A 7 -10.58 1.14 -8.08
C ARG A 7 -11.75 0.15 -8.12
N SER A 8 -12.21 -0.22 -9.31
CA SER A 8 -13.27 -1.22 -9.43
C SER A 8 -12.74 -2.65 -9.17
N ALA A 9 -13.64 -3.57 -8.86
CA ALA A 9 -13.29 -4.99 -8.73
C ALA A 9 -12.75 -5.58 -10.04
N SER A 10 -13.19 -5.08 -11.20
CA SER A 10 -12.68 -5.52 -12.51
C SER A 10 -11.21 -5.15 -12.72
N VAL A 11 -10.80 -3.93 -12.33
CA VAL A 11 -9.39 -3.51 -12.40
C VAL A 11 -8.51 -4.35 -11.47
N ARG A 12 -8.97 -4.60 -10.23
CA ARG A 12 -8.24 -5.45 -9.28
C ARG A 12 -8.05 -6.88 -9.79
N ARG A 13 -9.09 -7.48 -10.39
CA ARG A 13 -8.99 -8.82 -11.00
C ARG A 13 -8.03 -8.86 -12.19
N LYS A 14 -8.06 -7.83 -13.05
CA LYS A 14 -7.12 -7.72 -14.18
C LYS A 14 -5.66 -7.62 -13.71
N GLU A 15 -5.39 -6.88 -12.65
CA GLU A 15 -4.04 -6.80 -12.06
C GLU A 15 -3.53 -8.15 -11.54
N VAL A 16 -4.42 -8.99 -11.02
CA VAL A 16 -4.09 -10.35 -10.59
C VAL A 16 -3.77 -11.23 -11.79
N GLU A 17 -4.54 -11.13 -12.87
CA GLU A 17 -4.28 -11.83 -14.13
C GLU A 17 -2.93 -11.45 -14.74
N ASP A 18 -2.64 -10.14 -14.82
CA ASP A 18 -1.36 -9.61 -15.29
C ASP A 18 -0.17 -10.09 -14.43
N ARG A 19 -0.42 -10.35 -13.13
CA ARG A 19 0.56 -10.89 -12.18
C ARG A 19 0.56 -12.42 -12.11
N LYS A 20 0.06 -13.11 -13.14
CA LYS A 20 0.01 -14.58 -13.22
C LYS A 20 -0.75 -15.22 -12.07
N GLY A 21 -1.85 -14.60 -11.64
CA GLY A 21 -2.68 -15.06 -10.53
C GLY A 21 -2.19 -14.64 -9.14
N TYR A 22 -1.11 -13.87 -9.04
CA TYR A 22 -0.60 -13.43 -7.74
C TYR A 22 -1.39 -12.24 -7.18
N ILE A 23 -2.17 -12.52 -6.13
CA ILE A 23 -2.94 -11.51 -5.39
C ILE A 23 -2.02 -10.82 -4.37
N THR A 24 -1.77 -9.53 -4.58
CA THR A 24 -0.98 -8.74 -3.63
C THR A 24 -1.74 -8.46 -2.35
N ARG A 25 -1.00 -8.27 -1.25
CA ARG A 25 -1.60 -7.86 0.02
C ARG A 25 -2.28 -6.49 -0.13
N PRO A 26 -3.46 -6.28 0.48
CA PRO A 26 -4.03 -4.95 0.58
C PRO A 26 -3.07 -4.02 1.33
N MET A 27 -2.99 -2.77 0.90
CA MET A 27 -2.14 -1.78 1.57
C MET A 27 -2.74 -1.37 2.92
N ASN A 28 -1.90 -1.29 3.95
CA ASN A 28 -2.26 -0.67 5.22
C ASN A 28 -2.13 0.86 5.14
N SER A 29 -2.51 1.56 6.21
CA SER A 29 -2.48 3.04 6.26
C SER A 29 -1.10 3.61 5.97
N PHE A 30 -0.05 3.04 6.56
CA PHE A 30 1.32 3.46 6.30
C PHE A 30 1.78 3.22 4.84
N MET A 31 1.41 2.09 4.24
CA MET A 31 1.77 1.79 2.85
C MET A 31 1.06 2.73 1.87
N LEU A 32 -0.18 3.12 2.16
CA LEU A 32 -0.89 4.16 1.41
C LEU A 32 -0.19 5.51 1.56
N TYR A 33 0.19 5.89 2.78
CA TYR A 33 0.93 7.13 3.05
C TYR A 33 2.28 7.16 2.33
N ARG A 34 3.09 6.10 2.45
CA ARG A 34 4.37 5.97 1.75
C ARG A 34 4.21 6.07 0.23
N SER A 35 3.15 5.50 -0.34
CA SER A 35 2.87 5.62 -1.77
C SER A 35 2.59 7.08 -2.16
N ALA A 36 1.85 7.82 -1.33
CA ALA A 36 1.59 9.26 -1.55
C ALA A 36 2.90 10.06 -1.49
N TYR A 37 3.72 9.75 -0.50
CA TYR A 37 5.02 10.36 -0.30
C TYR A 37 5.94 10.10 -1.50
N ALA A 38 5.99 8.85 -1.99
CA ALA A 38 6.77 8.45 -3.16
C ALA A 38 6.38 9.22 -4.42
N GLU A 39 5.07 9.38 -4.65
CA GLU A 39 4.55 10.12 -5.80
C GLU A 39 4.95 11.60 -5.72
N ARG A 40 4.83 12.20 -4.53
CA ARG A 40 5.27 13.59 -4.28
C ARG A 40 6.77 13.77 -4.47
N THR A 41 7.60 12.87 -3.93
CA THR A 41 9.07 12.95 -4.09
C THR A 41 9.50 12.74 -5.53
N LYS A 42 8.75 11.95 -6.30
CA LYS A 42 8.99 11.73 -7.74
C LYS A 42 8.66 12.98 -8.56
N GLN A 43 7.56 13.68 -8.24
CA GLN A 43 7.20 14.93 -8.90
C GLN A 43 8.26 16.02 -8.71
N TRP A 44 8.91 16.06 -7.55
CA TRP A 44 10.01 17.00 -7.28
C TRP A 44 11.35 16.57 -7.88
N GLY A 45 11.42 15.43 -8.58
CA GLY A 45 12.65 14.92 -9.19
C GLY A 45 13.74 14.53 -8.19
N LEU A 46 13.42 14.54 -6.89
CA LEU A 46 14.39 14.48 -5.82
C LEU A 46 14.81 13.04 -5.49
N HIS A 47 13.87 12.08 -5.48
CA HIS A 47 14.17 10.72 -5.03
C HIS A 47 13.31 9.67 -5.74
N ASN A 48 13.95 8.80 -6.53
CA ASN A 48 13.39 7.53 -7.00
C ASN A 48 13.81 6.34 -6.11
N ASN A 49 14.65 6.56 -5.09
CA ASN A 49 15.10 5.50 -4.20
C ASN A 49 14.02 5.18 -3.16
N HIS A 50 13.39 4.01 -3.32
CA HIS A 50 12.39 3.48 -2.41
C HIS A 50 12.87 3.33 -0.96
N GLN A 51 14.18 3.19 -0.70
CA GLN A 51 14.71 3.15 0.67
C GLN A 51 14.59 4.52 1.34
N VAL A 52 15.07 5.57 0.67
CA VAL A 52 15.02 6.96 1.19
C VAL A 52 13.58 7.38 1.44
N VAL A 53 12.69 7.13 0.49
CA VAL A 53 11.25 7.43 0.65
C VAL A 53 10.64 6.70 1.84
N SER A 54 11.06 5.46 2.11
CA SER A 54 10.55 4.70 3.27
C SER A 54 11.05 5.27 4.59
N SER A 55 12.32 5.65 4.66
CA SER A 55 12.91 6.27 5.85
C SER A 55 12.22 7.61 6.14
N MET A 56 12.12 8.48 5.14
CA MET A 56 11.47 9.80 5.29
C MET A 56 9.99 9.66 5.65
N ALA A 57 9.26 8.74 5.00
CA ALA A 57 7.86 8.50 5.33
C ALA A 57 7.71 7.91 6.75
N GLY A 58 8.64 7.05 7.18
CA GLY A 58 8.66 6.48 8.52
C GLY A 58 8.88 7.52 9.61
N GLU A 59 9.77 8.48 9.37
CA GLU A 59 10.03 9.60 10.27
C GLU A 59 8.89 10.63 10.28
N SER A 60 8.29 10.89 9.12
CA SER A 60 7.20 11.86 8.99
C SER A 60 5.88 11.34 9.55
N TRP A 61 5.58 10.05 9.39
CA TRP A 61 4.30 9.44 9.78
C TRP A 61 3.86 9.71 11.24
N PRO A 62 4.71 9.56 12.28
CA PRO A 62 4.31 9.91 13.64
C PRO A 62 4.16 11.41 13.89
N LEU A 63 4.75 12.25 13.04
CA LEU A 63 4.68 13.72 13.12
C LEU A 63 3.45 14.29 12.42
N GLU A 64 2.83 13.53 11.52
CA GLU A 64 1.63 13.94 10.80
C GLU A 64 0.45 14.18 11.76
N PRO A 65 -0.45 15.15 11.44
CA PRO A 65 -1.63 15.41 12.23
C PRO A 65 -2.50 14.16 12.43
N PRO A 66 -3.23 14.05 13.56
CA PRO A 66 -4.18 12.97 13.80
C PRO A 66 -5.17 12.78 12.64
N GLU A 67 -5.69 13.87 12.10
CA GLU A 67 -6.65 13.88 10.98
C GLU A 67 -6.11 13.16 9.75
N VAL A 68 -4.83 13.36 9.41
CA VAL A 68 -4.18 12.71 8.27
C VAL A 68 -4.04 11.21 8.55
N ARG A 69 -3.60 10.84 9.75
CA ARG A 69 -3.44 9.43 10.13
C ARG A 69 -4.78 8.70 10.13
N ASP A 70 -5.84 9.36 10.61
CA ASP A 70 -7.20 8.82 10.63
C ASP A 70 -7.76 8.66 9.22
N HIS A 71 -7.57 9.65 8.34
CA HIS A 71 -7.92 9.55 6.94
C HIS A 71 -7.27 8.33 6.26
N TYR A 72 -5.97 8.12 6.43
CA TYR A 72 -5.29 6.94 5.88
C TYR A 72 -5.72 5.63 6.55
N ASN A 73 -6.11 5.65 7.83
CA ASN A 73 -6.68 4.49 8.51
C ASN A 73 -8.05 4.12 7.93
N GLU A 74 -8.91 5.09 7.63
CA GLU A 74 -10.18 4.86 6.94
C GLU A 74 -9.97 4.31 5.53
N LEU A 75 -9.05 4.90 4.78
CA LEU A 75 -8.65 4.40 3.46
C LEU A 75 -8.13 2.96 3.51
N ALA A 76 -7.36 2.60 4.53
CA ALA A 76 -6.88 1.23 4.71
C ALA A 76 -8.02 0.25 5.03
N LYS A 77 -9.02 0.66 5.82
CA LYS A 77 -10.23 -0.14 6.08
C LYS A 77 -11.00 -0.36 4.78
N LEU A 78 -11.20 0.69 3.99
CA LEU A 78 -11.87 0.60 2.68
C LEU A 78 -11.09 -0.27 1.70
N GLU A 79 -9.76 -0.12 1.60
CA GLU A 79 -8.93 -0.95 0.73
C GLU A 79 -9.02 -2.43 1.11
N ARG A 80 -9.03 -2.73 2.42
CA ARG A 80 -9.22 -4.11 2.89
C ARG A 80 -10.59 -4.65 2.51
N ALA A 81 -11.65 -3.87 2.70
CA ALA A 81 -13.02 -4.28 2.34
C ALA A 81 -13.17 -4.50 0.83
N ASN A 82 -12.67 -3.57 0.02
CA ASN A 82 -12.70 -3.65 -1.44
C ASN A 82 -11.86 -4.82 -1.96
N HIS A 83 -10.70 -5.07 -1.34
CA HIS A 83 -9.87 -6.23 -1.67
C HIS A 83 -10.59 -7.55 -1.36
N GLN A 84 -11.23 -7.66 -0.20
CA GLN A 84 -11.99 -8.86 0.18
C GLN A 84 -13.20 -9.07 -0.75
N ALA A 85 -13.88 -8.00 -1.15
CA ALA A 85 -14.99 -8.07 -2.10
C ALA A 85 -14.54 -8.50 -3.51
N ALA A 86 -13.36 -8.05 -3.95
CA ALA A 86 -12.79 -8.42 -5.25
C ALA A 86 -12.16 -9.82 -5.26
N HIS A 87 -11.64 -10.27 -4.11
CA HIS A 87 -10.95 -11.55 -3.94
C HIS A 87 -11.47 -12.29 -2.69
N PRO A 88 -12.69 -12.85 -2.74
CA PRO A 88 -13.27 -13.55 -1.58
C PRO A 88 -12.44 -14.75 -1.12
N ASP A 89 -11.77 -15.42 -2.05
CA ASP A 89 -10.91 -16.59 -1.79
C ASP A 89 -9.49 -16.22 -1.34
N TYR A 90 -9.16 -14.93 -1.23
CA TYR A 90 -7.84 -14.50 -0.81
C TYR A 90 -7.59 -14.88 0.65
N LYS A 91 -6.58 -15.75 0.87
CA LYS A 91 -6.07 -16.08 2.19
C LYS A 91 -4.63 -15.59 2.33
N PHE A 92 -4.38 -14.84 3.39
CA PHE A 92 -3.02 -14.43 3.73
C PHE A 92 -2.22 -15.65 4.19
N SER A 93 -1.33 -16.12 3.32
CA SER A 93 -0.34 -17.15 3.64
C SER A 93 1.05 -16.50 3.65
N PRO A 94 1.67 -16.27 4.81
CA PRO A 94 3.06 -15.80 4.85
C PRO A 94 3.94 -16.85 4.15
N SER A 95 4.59 -16.45 3.05
CA SER A 95 5.56 -17.32 2.39
C SER A 95 6.68 -17.66 3.38
N LYS A 96 6.94 -18.95 3.57
CA LYS A 96 8.06 -19.46 4.37
C LYS A 96 9.39 -19.25 3.61
N THR A 97 9.72 -18.02 3.24
CA THR A 97 11.06 -17.73 2.74
C THR A 97 11.96 -17.51 3.93
N SER A 98 12.71 -18.56 4.27
CA SER A 98 13.93 -18.49 5.06
C SER A 98 14.87 -17.46 4.44
N THR A 99 14.86 -16.24 4.97
CA THR A 99 15.96 -15.30 4.81
C THR A 99 15.87 -14.32 5.96
N SER A 100 16.71 -14.59 6.96
CA SER A 100 17.07 -13.65 8.02
C SER A 100 17.36 -12.30 7.37
N ARG A 101 16.45 -11.33 7.52
CA ARG A 101 16.79 -9.92 7.29
C ARG A 101 17.63 -9.49 8.48
N LYS A 102 18.93 -9.31 8.28
CA LYS A 102 19.82 -8.68 9.26
C LYS A 102 19.18 -7.34 9.67
N ARG A 103 18.99 -7.19 10.98
CA ARG A 103 18.53 -5.97 11.64
C ARG A 103 19.62 -4.91 11.56
#